data_AF-A0A9Q3YT09-F1
#
_entry.id   AF-A0A9Q3YT09-F1
#
_cell.length_a   1.000
_cell.length_b   1.000
_cell.length_c   1.000
_cell.angle_alpha   90.00
_cell.angle_beta   90.00
_cell.angle_gamma   90.00
#
_symmetry.space_group_name_H-M   'P 1'
#
loop_
_entity.id
_entity.type
_entity.pdbx_description
1 polymer ?
#
loop_
_entity_poly.entity_id
_entity_poly.type
_entity_poly.pdbx_seq_one_letter_code
_entity_poly.pdbx_strand_id
1 'polypeptide(L)'
;MKTSINFKAVKSDSETHNFRKKTFDYIRTDLTPKNEYWMEQKIADRIQKIEAYCKEKSGRKLQKNAMPVREAVVVIKEDTTMLELQNLAKRLEEELKIRVFQIAIHKDEGHIDKDTKEWKPNYHAHLVADWQDLKTGKTLKHQSFHYSKMQDLTAECLNMERGISGSKGRLEALEFKIQQKEEDLKVLEEKYDTMKSEMSSKKSEDLVVKENNFLGLKKIKTDKTIENYEKAFRTYKSIILKNKTEFESKSKQITELNTKVDDLKKQVYLVKNKNSALLTNPTVFASEKKKYLDSVVNIVEREIKFSRFRSPHLDRTDKQKLISEMEKIAQKISQENTVPFSAFNEIFKDTKVTNQIFSLLQFGNDNTNYEAEGIPIQNKRKRKRL
;
A
#
# COMPACT_ATOMS: atom_id res chain seq x y z
N MET A 1 11.92 20.68 -10.77
CA MET A 1 10.62 19.98 -10.89
C MET A 1 9.59 20.99 -11.34
N LYS A 2 8.77 20.68 -12.36
CA LYS A 2 7.77 21.62 -12.87
C LYS A 2 6.42 21.36 -12.22
N THR A 3 5.65 22.41 -11.97
CA THR A 3 4.28 22.29 -11.44
C THR A 3 3.26 22.26 -12.57
N SER A 4 2.09 21.70 -12.26
CA SER A 4 0.90 21.77 -13.10
C SER A 4 -0.35 21.62 -12.24
N ILE A 5 -1.46 22.19 -12.68
CA ILE A 5 -2.80 22.03 -12.09
C ILE A 5 -3.78 21.48 -13.13
N ASN A 6 -4.57 20.47 -12.78
CA ASN A 6 -5.51 19.88 -13.74
C ASN A 6 -6.83 19.48 -13.09
N PHE A 7 -7.93 20.12 -13.50
CA PHE A 7 -9.28 19.82 -13.01
C PHE A 7 -9.94 18.65 -13.75
N LYS A 8 -10.61 17.78 -12.98
CA LYS A 8 -11.52 16.73 -13.45
C LYS A 8 -12.85 16.84 -12.71
N ALA A 9 -13.90 16.16 -13.21
CA ALA A 9 -15.08 15.91 -12.37
C ALA A 9 -14.65 15.22 -11.09
N VAL A 10 -15.25 15.63 -9.98
CA VAL A 10 -15.21 14.84 -8.76
C VAL A 10 -15.81 13.46 -9.02
N LYS A 11 -15.16 12.44 -8.50
CA LYS A 11 -15.67 11.07 -8.48
C LYS A 11 -16.32 10.77 -7.14
N SER A 12 -17.18 9.76 -7.09
CA SER A 12 -17.83 9.33 -5.84
C SER A 12 -16.84 8.88 -4.77
N ASP A 13 -15.65 8.42 -5.16
CA ASP A 13 -14.58 7.98 -4.29
C ASP A 13 -13.53 9.05 -3.96
N SER A 14 -13.63 10.27 -4.50
CA SER A 14 -12.62 11.34 -4.30
C SER A 14 -12.38 11.64 -2.81
N GLU A 15 -13.41 11.86 -1.98
CA GLU A 15 -13.20 12.08 -0.54
C GLU A 15 -12.63 10.85 0.19
N THR A 16 -13.01 9.65 -0.26
CA THR A 16 -12.50 8.41 0.35
C THR A 16 -11.01 8.25 0.07
N HIS A 17 -10.58 8.58 -1.14
CA HIS A 17 -9.19 8.58 -1.56
C HIS A 17 -8.37 9.67 -0.86
N ASN A 18 -8.87 10.91 -0.86
CA ASN A 18 -8.16 12.08 -0.35
C ASN A 18 -7.94 11.98 1.16
N PHE A 19 -8.97 11.62 1.93
CA PHE A 19 -8.85 11.48 3.38
C PHE A 19 -8.38 10.09 3.82
N ARG A 20 -7.79 9.31 2.90
CA ARG A 20 -7.20 7.97 3.16
C ARG A 20 -8.13 7.02 3.93
N LYS A 21 -9.44 7.09 3.66
CA LYS A 21 -10.45 6.18 4.23
C LYS A 21 -10.40 4.78 3.62
N LYS A 22 -9.67 4.63 2.50
CA LYS A 22 -9.36 3.36 1.85
C LYS A 22 -7.85 3.27 1.62
N THR A 23 -7.29 2.11 1.88
CA THR A 23 -5.88 1.81 1.62
C THR A 23 -5.73 1.21 0.22
N PHE A 24 -4.61 1.55 -0.42
CA PHE A 24 -4.21 1.00 -1.72
C PHE A 24 -2.77 0.51 -1.63
N ASP A 25 -2.42 -0.51 -2.41
CA ASP A 25 -1.11 -1.18 -2.34
C ASP A 25 0.09 -0.27 -2.68
N TYR A 26 -0.15 0.81 -3.42
CA TYR A 26 0.86 1.78 -3.82
C TYR A 26 1.10 2.90 -2.77
N ILE A 27 0.34 2.90 -1.67
CA ILE A 27 0.45 3.90 -0.61
C ILE A 27 1.45 3.45 0.46
N ARG A 28 2.43 4.31 0.74
CA ARG A 28 3.39 4.17 1.83
C ARG A 28 2.75 4.60 3.15
N THR A 29 2.18 3.65 3.88
CA THR A 29 1.44 3.90 5.14
C THR A 29 2.29 4.59 6.23
N ASP A 30 3.61 4.39 6.20
CA ASP A 30 4.57 5.05 7.10
C ASP A 30 4.76 6.55 6.77
N LEU A 31 4.44 6.98 5.55
CA LEU A 31 4.49 8.37 5.11
C LEU A 31 3.14 9.08 5.20
N THR A 32 2.03 8.34 5.33
CA THR A 32 0.68 8.90 5.45
C THR A 32 0.55 9.95 6.58
N PRO A 33 1.21 9.83 7.75
CA PRO A 33 1.20 10.89 8.77
C PRO A 33 1.79 12.24 8.31
N LYS A 34 2.55 12.27 7.21
CA LYS A 34 3.09 13.51 6.61
C LYS A 34 2.09 14.20 5.68
N ASN A 35 0.94 13.58 5.40
CA ASN A 35 -0.12 14.20 4.61
C ASN A 35 -0.78 15.32 5.41
N GLU A 36 -1.27 16.34 4.71
CA GLU A 36 -1.94 17.49 5.32
C GLU A 36 -3.33 17.65 4.72
N TYR A 37 -4.29 18.03 5.55
CA TYR A 37 -5.69 18.07 5.16
C TYR A 37 -6.35 19.36 5.63
N TRP A 38 -7.11 19.99 4.73
CA TRP A 38 -7.97 21.12 5.03
C TRP A 38 -9.33 20.89 4.38
N MET A 39 -10.41 20.99 5.17
CA MET A 39 -11.77 20.78 4.71
C MET A 39 -12.68 21.84 5.32
N GLU A 40 -13.33 22.64 4.47
CA GLU A 40 -14.40 23.54 4.90
C GLU A 40 -15.74 22.80 4.99
N GLN A 41 -16.08 22.01 3.97
CA GLN A 41 -17.37 21.31 3.85
C GLN A 41 -17.20 19.98 3.10
N LYS A 42 -18.09 19.01 3.33
CA LYS A 42 -18.13 17.76 2.54
C LYS A 42 -18.66 18.03 1.13
N ILE A 43 -18.21 17.22 0.17
CA ILE A 43 -18.64 17.29 -1.22
C ILE A 43 -20.15 17.11 -1.33
N ALA A 44 -20.72 16.13 -0.62
CA ALA A 44 -22.16 15.87 -0.65
C ALA A 44 -22.99 17.09 -0.21
N ASP A 45 -22.59 17.72 0.90
CA ASP A 45 -23.27 18.90 1.45
C ASP A 45 -23.14 20.10 0.49
N ARG A 46 -21.96 20.26 -0.14
CA ARG A 46 -21.72 21.32 -1.12
C ARG A 46 -22.57 21.13 -2.38
N ILE A 47 -22.69 19.90 -2.90
CA ILE A 47 -23.54 19.60 -4.06
C ILE A 47 -24.99 19.98 -3.77
N GLN A 48 -25.53 19.63 -2.60
CA GLN A 48 -26.90 20.00 -2.22
C GLN A 48 -27.09 21.53 -2.18
N LYS A 49 -26.11 22.27 -1.66
CA LYS A 49 -26.15 23.75 -1.67
C LYS A 49 -26.13 24.32 -3.08
N ILE A 50 -25.29 23.77 -3.96
CA ILE A 50 -25.21 24.19 -5.37
C ILE A 50 -26.54 23.95 -6.08
N GLU A 51 -27.18 22.79 -5.87
CA GLU A 51 -28.48 22.45 -6.44
C GLU A 51 -29.59 23.39 -5.95
N ALA A 52 -29.64 23.66 -4.64
CA ALA A 52 -30.59 24.58 -4.04
C ALA A 52 -30.42 26.00 -4.59
N TYR A 53 -29.18 26.50 -4.62
CA TYR A 53 -28.87 27.84 -5.12
C TYR A 53 -29.13 27.99 -6.62
N CYS A 54 -28.85 26.94 -7.41
CA CYS A 54 -29.16 26.91 -8.84
C CYS A 54 -30.67 27.04 -9.07
N LYS A 55 -31.48 26.30 -8.30
CA LYS A 55 -32.94 26.35 -8.38
C LYS A 55 -33.48 27.73 -7.97
N GLU A 56 -32.94 28.31 -6.89
CA GLU A 56 -33.34 29.62 -6.38
C GLU A 56 -33.05 30.74 -7.40
N LYS A 57 -31.83 30.81 -7.92
CA LYS A 57 -31.41 31.92 -8.80
C LYS A 57 -31.81 31.77 -10.25
N SER A 58 -31.76 30.56 -10.79
CA SER A 58 -32.02 30.33 -12.22
C SER A 58 -33.45 29.87 -12.52
N GLY A 59 -34.22 29.50 -11.51
CA GLY A 59 -35.56 28.91 -11.64
C GLY A 59 -35.55 27.49 -12.25
N ARG A 60 -34.38 26.91 -12.51
CA ARG A 60 -34.23 25.59 -13.15
C ARG A 60 -33.51 24.61 -12.23
N LYS A 61 -33.86 23.33 -12.35
CA LYS A 61 -33.11 22.25 -11.70
C LYS A 61 -31.74 22.07 -12.38
N LEU A 62 -30.73 21.73 -11.58
CA LEU A 62 -29.42 21.35 -12.10
C LEU A 62 -29.55 20.14 -13.03
N GLN A 63 -28.89 20.19 -14.18
CA GLN A 63 -28.94 19.09 -15.14
C GLN A 63 -28.17 17.87 -14.60
N LYS A 64 -28.64 16.66 -14.90
CA LYS A 64 -27.99 15.41 -14.44
C LYS A 64 -26.54 15.27 -14.92
N ASN A 65 -26.20 15.86 -16.06
CA ASN A 65 -24.85 15.85 -16.64
C ASN A 65 -24.00 17.05 -16.18
N ALA A 66 -24.54 17.93 -15.33
CA ALA A 66 -23.76 19.02 -14.79
C ALA A 66 -22.66 18.47 -13.88
N MET A 67 -21.47 19.07 -13.95
CA MET A 67 -20.33 18.75 -13.09
C MET A 67 -20.13 19.93 -12.13
N PRO A 68 -20.99 20.07 -11.10
CA PRO A 68 -21.00 21.25 -10.23
C PRO A 68 -19.75 21.36 -9.35
N VAL A 69 -19.06 20.24 -9.11
CA VAL A 69 -17.85 20.17 -8.31
C VAL A 69 -16.75 19.52 -9.13
N ARG A 70 -15.56 20.11 -9.09
CA ARG A 70 -14.37 19.60 -9.78
C ARG A 70 -13.21 19.45 -8.81
N GLU A 71 -12.33 18.51 -9.12
CA GLU A 71 -11.13 18.22 -8.35
C GLU A 71 -9.89 18.50 -9.20
N ALA A 72 -9.01 19.36 -8.71
CA ALA A 72 -7.72 19.65 -9.30
C ALA A 72 -6.64 18.77 -8.68
N VAL A 73 -5.80 18.16 -9.51
CA VAL A 73 -4.53 17.60 -9.08
C VAL A 73 -3.42 18.60 -9.38
N VAL A 74 -2.69 18.99 -8.34
CA VAL A 74 -1.58 19.94 -8.39
C VAL A 74 -0.28 19.21 -8.09
N VAL A 75 0.71 19.32 -8.96
CA VAL A 75 2.06 18.79 -8.71
C VAL A 75 2.80 19.78 -7.82
N ILE A 76 3.33 19.31 -6.68
CA ILE A 76 3.98 20.17 -5.68
C ILE A 76 5.42 19.71 -5.40
N LYS A 77 6.18 20.53 -4.68
CA LYS A 77 7.49 20.17 -4.13
C LYS A 77 7.33 19.70 -2.68
N GLU A 78 8.36 19.06 -2.13
CA GLU A 78 8.32 18.44 -0.80
C GLU A 78 7.99 19.43 0.33
N ASP A 79 8.55 20.62 0.22
CA ASP A 79 8.43 21.75 1.15
C ASP A 79 7.19 22.62 0.90
N THR A 80 6.34 22.26 -0.07
CA THR A 80 5.07 22.98 -0.29
C THR A 80 4.19 22.89 0.94
N THR A 81 3.70 24.04 1.39
CA THR A 81 2.89 24.20 2.60
C THR A 81 1.40 24.30 2.28
N MET A 82 0.55 23.95 3.25
CA MET A 82 -0.90 24.20 3.16
C MET A 82 -1.23 25.68 2.92
N LEU A 83 -0.45 26.60 3.48
CA LEU A 83 -0.66 28.04 3.31
C LEU A 83 -0.47 28.50 1.86
N GLU A 84 0.54 27.99 1.16
CA GLU A 84 0.75 28.28 -0.27
C GLU A 84 -0.42 27.78 -1.12
N LEU A 85 -0.96 26.60 -0.80
CA LEU A 85 -2.14 26.05 -1.48
C LEU A 85 -3.43 26.80 -1.15
N GLN A 86 -3.57 27.31 0.08
CA GLN A 86 -4.67 28.22 0.45
C GLN A 86 -4.55 29.56 -0.29
N ASN A 87 -3.34 30.08 -0.48
CA ASN A 87 -3.12 31.27 -1.30
C ASN A 87 -3.47 31.03 -2.78
N LEU A 88 -3.08 29.86 -3.31
CA LEU A 88 -3.51 29.43 -4.65
C LEU A 88 -5.04 29.35 -4.75
N ALA A 89 -5.71 28.73 -3.77
CA ALA A 89 -7.17 28.67 -3.70
C ALA A 89 -7.81 30.06 -3.74
N LYS A 90 -7.26 31.02 -2.98
CA LYS A 90 -7.73 32.41 -2.97
C LYS A 90 -7.55 33.11 -4.33
N ARG A 91 -6.37 32.96 -4.97
CA ARG A 91 -6.09 33.52 -6.31
C ARG A 91 -7.02 32.93 -7.38
N LEU A 92 -7.30 31.63 -7.31
CA LEU A 92 -8.25 30.95 -8.19
C LEU A 92 -9.69 31.50 -8.01
N GLU A 93 -10.09 31.80 -6.78
CA GLU A 93 -11.40 32.41 -6.51
C GLU A 93 -11.47 33.86 -7.00
N GLU A 94 -10.45 34.67 -6.76
CA GLU A 94 -10.41 36.07 -7.15
C GLU A 94 -10.41 36.25 -8.68
N GLU A 95 -9.51 35.55 -9.37
CA GLU A 95 -9.27 35.75 -10.81
C GLU A 95 -10.18 34.90 -11.69
N LEU A 96 -10.56 33.70 -11.25
CA LEU A 96 -11.28 32.72 -12.09
C LEU A 96 -12.64 32.31 -11.53
N LYS A 97 -13.02 32.84 -10.36
CA LYS A 97 -14.26 32.54 -9.62
C LYS A 97 -14.38 31.06 -9.23
N ILE A 98 -13.26 30.36 -9.12
CA ILE A 98 -13.19 28.97 -8.69
C ILE A 98 -12.99 28.92 -7.19
N ARG A 99 -14.01 28.51 -6.45
CA ARG A 99 -13.93 28.45 -4.98
C ARG A 99 -13.51 27.06 -4.51
N VAL A 100 -12.30 26.94 -3.99
CA VAL A 100 -11.80 25.70 -3.38
C VAL A 100 -12.33 25.59 -1.94
N PHE A 101 -12.82 24.42 -1.56
CA PHE A 101 -13.35 24.16 -0.22
C PHE A 101 -12.78 22.89 0.45
N GLN A 102 -11.94 22.13 -0.26
CA GLN A 102 -11.10 21.07 0.34
C GLN A 102 -9.72 21.08 -0.32
N ILE A 103 -8.69 20.83 0.49
CA ILE A 103 -7.30 20.65 0.06
C ILE A 103 -6.75 19.41 0.77
N ALA A 104 -6.18 18.47 0.02
CA ALA A 104 -5.48 17.31 0.57
C ALA A 104 -4.09 17.21 -0.05
N ILE A 105 -3.04 17.24 0.78
CA ILE A 105 -1.65 17.08 0.36
C ILE A 105 -1.25 15.63 0.57
N HIS A 106 -0.83 14.95 -0.49
CA HIS A 106 -0.34 13.57 -0.44
C HIS A 106 1.19 13.54 -0.58
N LYS A 107 1.85 13.02 0.47
CA LYS A 107 3.30 12.79 0.55
C LYS A 107 3.67 11.31 0.66
N ASP A 108 2.69 10.44 0.50
CA ASP A 108 2.74 8.98 0.71
C ASP A 108 2.59 8.16 -0.59
N GLU A 109 2.56 8.81 -1.75
CA GLU A 109 2.51 8.15 -3.06
C GLU A 109 3.85 8.27 -3.80
N GLY A 110 4.17 7.29 -4.65
CA GLY A 110 5.42 7.25 -5.40
C GLY A 110 5.58 5.95 -6.20
N HIS A 111 6.75 5.78 -6.79
CA HIS A 111 7.12 4.52 -7.45
C HIS A 111 8.56 4.15 -7.12
N ILE A 112 8.89 2.86 -7.25
CA ILE A 112 10.27 2.39 -7.18
C ILE A 112 10.86 2.50 -8.59
N ASP A 113 11.96 3.22 -8.72
CA ASP A 113 12.70 3.31 -9.96
C ASP A 113 13.26 1.93 -10.32
N LYS A 114 13.07 1.51 -11.59
CA LYS A 114 13.47 0.16 -12.02
C LYS A 114 14.98 0.00 -12.07
N ASP A 115 15.71 1.07 -12.36
CA ASP A 115 17.15 1.04 -12.58
C ASP A 115 17.91 1.19 -11.27
N THR A 116 17.53 2.19 -10.45
CA THR A 116 18.22 2.47 -9.18
C THR A 116 17.65 1.67 -8.01
N LYS A 117 16.44 1.09 -8.15
CA LYS A 117 15.66 0.47 -7.06
C LYS A 117 15.36 1.41 -5.89
N GLU A 118 15.52 2.71 -6.09
CA GLU A 118 15.22 3.73 -5.09
C GLU A 118 13.75 4.14 -5.17
N TRP A 119 13.17 4.49 -4.01
CA TRP A 119 11.82 5.01 -3.96
C TRP A 119 11.79 6.49 -4.35
N LYS A 120 10.99 6.81 -5.37
CA LYS A 120 10.80 8.17 -5.87
C LYS A 120 9.42 8.70 -5.44
N PRO A 121 9.37 9.73 -4.57
CA PRO A 121 8.10 10.33 -4.15
C PRO A 121 7.38 11.01 -5.32
N ASN A 122 6.05 11.00 -5.27
CA ASN A 122 5.18 11.78 -6.14
C ASN A 122 4.32 12.72 -5.30
N TYR A 123 4.91 13.86 -4.91
CA TYR A 123 4.21 14.87 -4.14
C TYR A 123 3.16 15.60 -4.98
N HIS A 124 1.91 15.55 -4.52
CA HIS A 124 0.80 16.23 -5.18
C HIS A 124 -0.29 16.63 -4.19
N ALA A 125 -1.09 17.63 -4.57
CA ALA A 125 -2.23 18.10 -3.80
C ALA A 125 -3.53 17.95 -4.60
N HIS A 126 -4.61 17.57 -3.93
CA HIS A 126 -5.97 17.55 -4.46
C HIS A 126 -6.72 18.78 -3.96
N LEU A 127 -7.22 19.61 -4.87
CA LEU A 127 -8.01 20.81 -4.59
C LEU A 127 -9.44 20.59 -5.08
N VAL A 128 -10.40 20.47 -4.17
CA VAL A 128 -11.81 20.29 -4.53
C VAL A 128 -12.50 21.65 -4.56
N ALA A 129 -13.09 21.98 -5.70
CA ALA A 129 -13.64 23.29 -5.99
C ALA A 129 -15.10 23.27 -6.47
N ASP A 130 -15.84 24.27 -6.03
CA ASP A 130 -17.15 24.64 -6.54
C ASP A 130 -16.99 25.28 -7.92
N TRP A 131 -17.75 24.75 -8.89
CA TRP A 131 -17.74 25.18 -10.29
C TRP A 131 -19.01 25.96 -10.66
N GLN A 132 -19.69 26.56 -9.68
CA GLN A 132 -20.85 27.43 -9.85
C GLN A 132 -20.46 28.91 -9.86
N ASP A 133 -21.03 29.67 -10.80
CA ASP A 133 -21.02 31.13 -10.80
C ASP A 133 -22.03 31.66 -9.79
N LEU A 134 -21.54 32.32 -8.75
CA LEU A 134 -22.35 32.87 -7.66
C LEU A 134 -23.33 33.95 -8.14
N LYS A 135 -23.04 34.66 -9.24
CA LYS A 135 -23.93 35.71 -9.76
C LYS A 135 -25.16 35.12 -10.46
N THR A 136 -24.95 34.10 -11.29
CA THR A 136 -25.99 33.54 -12.15
C THR A 136 -26.60 32.24 -11.62
N GLY A 137 -25.95 31.60 -10.64
CA GLY A 137 -26.31 30.27 -10.14
C GLY A 137 -26.05 29.13 -11.15
N LYS A 138 -25.39 29.42 -12.28
CA LYS A 138 -25.08 28.46 -13.35
C LYS A 138 -23.64 27.96 -13.24
N THR A 139 -23.29 26.90 -13.98
CA THR A 139 -21.92 26.38 -14.03
C THR A 139 -20.96 27.37 -14.72
N LEU A 140 -19.75 27.52 -14.19
CA LEU A 140 -18.68 28.32 -14.77
C LEU A 140 -18.26 27.76 -16.14
N LYS A 141 -18.27 28.62 -17.17
CA LYS A 141 -17.84 28.28 -18.53
C LYS A 141 -16.45 28.85 -18.80
N HIS A 142 -15.41 28.10 -18.42
CA HIS A 142 -14.03 28.47 -18.71
C HIS A 142 -13.60 28.08 -20.12
N GLN A 143 -12.85 28.97 -20.76
CA GLN A 143 -12.19 28.78 -22.05
C GLN A 143 -10.69 28.43 -21.87
N SER A 144 -10.00 28.08 -22.96
CA SER A 144 -8.58 27.69 -22.97
C SER A 144 -7.66 28.66 -22.21
N PHE A 145 -7.85 29.97 -22.36
CA PHE A 145 -7.03 30.98 -21.69
C PHE A 145 -7.14 30.93 -20.15
N HIS A 146 -8.32 30.59 -19.62
CA HIS A 146 -8.51 30.44 -18.17
C HIS A 146 -7.68 29.26 -17.64
N TYR A 147 -7.65 28.14 -18.37
CA TYR A 147 -6.84 26.99 -18.00
C TYR A 147 -5.34 27.29 -18.10
N SER A 148 -4.91 28.09 -19.08
CA SER A 148 -3.52 28.59 -19.12
C SER A 148 -3.21 29.43 -17.89
N LYS A 149 -4.11 30.37 -17.55
CA LYS A 149 -3.95 31.23 -16.37
C LYS A 149 -3.89 30.42 -15.07
N MET A 150 -4.66 29.34 -14.92
CA MET A 150 -4.54 28.44 -13.77
C MET A 150 -3.13 27.87 -13.61
N GLN A 151 -2.47 27.49 -14.73
CA GLN A 151 -1.08 27.02 -14.69
C GLN A 151 -0.13 28.11 -14.22
N ASP A 152 -0.32 29.33 -14.73
CA ASP A 152 0.50 30.50 -14.37
C ASP A 152 0.35 30.83 -12.89
N LEU A 153 -0.89 30.88 -12.38
CA LEU A 153 -1.19 31.11 -10.97
C LEU A 153 -0.59 30.04 -10.07
N THR A 154 -0.62 28.78 -10.50
CA THR A 154 -0.05 27.66 -9.74
C THR A 154 1.47 27.79 -9.65
N ALA A 155 2.13 28.11 -10.77
CA ALA A 155 3.57 28.36 -10.82
C ALA A 155 3.99 29.54 -9.94
N GLU A 156 3.25 30.66 -10.03
CA GLU A 156 3.47 31.85 -9.21
C GLU A 156 3.29 31.56 -7.71
N CYS A 157 2.18 30.93 -7.31
CA CYS A 157 1.85 30.73 -5.90
C CYS A 157 2.73 29.68 -5.21
N LEU A 158 3.19 28.67 -5.94
CA LEU A 158 4.06 27.61 -5.40
C LEU A 158 5.55 27.92 -5.58
N ASN A 159 5.89 29.03 -6.23
CA ASN A 159 7.26 29.38 -6.61
C ASN A 159 7.97 28.22 -7.34
N MET A 160 7.29 27.66 -8.34
CA MET A 160 7.75 26.52 -9.15
C MET A 160 7.71 26.86 -10.62
N GLU A 161 8.58 26.22 -11.42
CA GLU A 161 8.55 26.39 -12.87
C GLU A 161 7.26 25.83 -13.47
N ARG A 162 6.67 26.58 -14.40
CA ARG A 162 5.49 26.18 -15.15
C ARG A 162 5.78 25.01 -16.09
N GLY A 163 4.83 24.09 -16.24
CA GLY A 163 4.83 23.08 -17.31
C GLY A 163 4.86 23.68 -18.73
N ILE A 164 5.34 22.89 -19.70
CA ILE A 164 5.46 23.30 -21.10
C ILE A 164 4.07 23.41 -21.74
N SER A 165 3.78 24.53 -22.41
CA SER A 165 2.54 24.72 -23.18
C SER A 165 2.52 23.84 -24.44
N GLY A 166 1.36 23.25 -24.75
CA GLY A 166 1.18 22.44 -25.97
C GLY A 166 1.75 21.03 -25.91
N SER A 167 1.99 20.49 -24.71
CA SER A 167 2.39 19.08 -24.54
C SER A 167 1.33 18.11 -25.06
N LYS A 168 1.77 16.91 -25.49
CA LYS A 168 0.89 15.79 -25.89
C LYS A 168 -0.24 15.58 -24.86
N GLY A 169 -1.41 15.17 -25.35
CA GLY A 169 -2.61 14.95 -24.53
C GLY A 169 -2.31 14.10 -23.29
N ARG A 170 -2.91 14.46 -22.15
CA ARG A 170 -2.64 13.80 -20.88
C ARG A 170 -3.24 12.40 -20.87
N LEU A 171 -2.39 11.40 -20.72
CA LEU A 171 -2.79 10.01 -20.54
C LEU A 171 -3.41 9.84 -19.14
N GLU A 172 -4.44 9.01 -19.03
CA GLU A 172 -4.90 8.58 -17.71
C GLU A 172 -3.82 7.76 -17.00
N ALA A 173 -3.87 7.68 -15.67
CA ALA A 173 -2.85 6.94 -14.91
C ALA A 173 -2.74 5.46 -15.33
N LEU A 174 -3.85 4.86 -15.77
CA LEU A 174 -3.86 3.51 -16.34
C LEU A 174 -3.22 3.49 -17.73
N GLU A 175 -3.54 4.46 -18.57
CA GLU A 175 -3.06 4.57 -19.94
C GLU A 175 -1.55 4.86 -20.00
N PHE A 176 -1.06 5.72 -19.10
CA PHE A 176 0.38 5.94 -18.91
C PHE A 176 1.11 4.66 -18.49
N LYS A 177 0.52 3.88 -17.57
CA LYS A 177 1.07 2.58 -17.16
C LYS A 177 1.07 1.57 -18.30
N ILE A 178 0.06 1.59 -19.17
CA ILE A 178 -0.02 0.72 -20.35
C ILE A 178 1.09 1.11 -21.33
N GLN A 179 1.19 2.39 -21.70
CA GLN A 179 2.21 2.84 -22.64
C GLN A 179 3.63 2.55 -22.13
N GLN A 180 3.90 2.78 -20.84
CA GLN A 180 5.21 2.49 -20.27
C GLN A 180 5.54 0.99 -20.36
N LYS A 181 4.57 0.10 -20.15
CA LYS A 181 4.77 -1.34 -20.33
C LYS A 181 4.94 -1.75 -21.79
N GLU A 182 4.27 -1.08 -22.73
CA GLU A 182 4.45 -1.31 -24.16
C GLU A 182 5.85 -0.91 -24.63
N GLU A 183 6.36 0.23 -24.15
CA GLU A 183 7.74 0.66 -24.42
C GLU A 183 8.76 -0.33 -23.82
N ASP A 184 8.56 -0.78 -22.57
CA ASP A 184 9.41 -1.82 -21.97
C ASP A 184 9.42 -3.11 -22.79
N LEU A 185 8.25 -3.52 -23.29
CA LEU A 185 8.08 -4.75 -24.07
C LEU A 185 8.79 -4.64 -25.41
N LYS A 186 8.72 -3.48 -26.07
CA LYS A 186 9.42 -3.22 -27.32
C LYS A 186 10.94 -3.27 -27.15
N VAL A 187 11.47 -2.68 -26.08
CA VAL A 187 12.91 -2.76 -25.75
C VAL A 187 13.33 -4.21 -25.48
N LEU A 188 12.46 -5.00 -24.84
CA LEU A 188 12.73 -6.42 -24.58
C LEU A 188 12.71 -7.25 -25.87
N GLU A 189 11.78 -6.97 -26.79
CA GLU A 189 11.72 -7.58 -28.12
C GLU A 189 12.97 -7.25 -28.95
N GLU A 190 13.40 -5.98 -28.97
CA GLU A 190 14.63 -5.56 -29.67
C GLU A 190 15.88 -6.25 -29.10
N LYS A 191 15.98 -6.38 -27.77
CA LYS A 191 17.05 -7.15 -27.11
C LYS A 191 16.99 -8.64 -27.44
N TYR A 192 15.79 -9.20 -27.50
CA TYR A 192 15.58 -10.61 -27.86
C TYR A 192 15.99 -10.88 -29.31
N ASP A 193 15.60 -10.01 -30.24
CA ASP A 193 15.97 -10.13 -31.66
C ASP A 193 17.47 -9.90 -31.90
N THR A 194 18.08 -8.99 -31.14
CA THR A 194 19.54 -8.81 -31.14
C THR A 194 20.25 -10.07 -30.64
N MET A 195 19.80 -10.64 -29.52
CA MET A 195 20.37 -11.89 -28.99
C MET A 195 20.16 -13.06 -29.96
N LYS A 196 19.00 -13.14 -30.62
CA LYS A 196 18.68 -14.17 -31.62
C LYS A 196 19.54 -14.05 -32.87
N SER A 197 19.79 -12.82 -33.35
CA SER A 197 20.63 -12.56 -34.52
C SER A 197 22.12 -12.74 -34.22
N GLU A 198 22.60 -12.41 -33.03
CA GLU A 198 23.96 -12.75 -32.57
C GLU A 198 24.16 -14.26 -32.47
N MET A 199 23.13 -15.01 -32.05
CA MET A 199 23.15 -16.46 -31.99
C MET A 199 23.14 -17.13 -33.38
N SER A 200 22.56 -16.48 -34.40
CA SER A 200 22.44 -17.04 -35.76
C SER A 200 23.55 -16.61 -36.72
N SER A 201 24.16 -15.45 -36.55
CA SER A 201 25.07 -14.84 -37.55
C SER A 201 26.56 -15.13 -37.36
N LYS A 202 27.05 -15.43 -36.15
CA LYS A 202 28.50 -15.46 -35.86
C LYS A 202 29.15 -16.84 -35.65
N LYS A 203 28.46 -17.96 -35.91
CA LYS A 203 29.05 -19.31 -35.68
C LYS A 203 29.08 -20.25 -36.87
N SER A 204 28.35 -20.01 -37.96
CA SER A 204 28.32 -20.95 -39.09
C SER A 204 29.44 -20.71 -40.11
N GLU A 205 29.85 -19.46 -40.34
CA GLU A 205 30.86 -19.10 -41.35
C GLU A 205 32.30 -19.36 -40.89
N ASP A 206 32.59 -19.17 -39.60
CA ASP A 206 33.92 -19.43 -38.99
C ASP A 206 34.28 -20.93 -38.89
N LEU A 207 33.30 -21.83 -39.03
CA LEU A 207 33.54 -23.28 -38.98
C LEU A 207 34.03 -23.84 -40.32
N VAL A 208 33.84 -23.08 -41.42
CA VAL A 208 34.22 -23.48 -42.78
C VAL A 208 35.68 -23.15 -43.05
N VAL A 209 36.54 -24.17 -43.07
CA VAL A 209 37.98 -24.00 -43.32
C VAL A 209 38.25 -23.98 -44.82
N LYS A 210 38.70 -22.83 -45.34
CA LYS A 210 39.10 -22.65 -46.75
C LYS A 210 40.62 -22.58 -46.85
N GLU A 211 41.22 -23.38 -47.74
CA GLU A 211 42.66 -23.39 -48.02
C GLU A 211 42.91 -23.16 -49.53
N ASN A 212 44.03 -22.57 -49.90
CA ASN A 212 44.40 -22.39 -51.30
C ASN A 212 45.03 -23.68 -51.85
N ASN A 213 44.63 -24.11 -53.04
CA ASN A 213 45.33 -25.19 -53.75
C ASN A 213 46.68 -24.68 -54.32
N PHE A 214 47.51 -25.58 -54.86
CA PHE A 214 48.81 -25.25 -55.48
C PHE A 214 48.72 -24.18 -56.60
N LEU A 215 47.53 -23.98 -57.18
CA LEU A 215 47.21 -23.00 -58.22
C LEU A 215 46.55 -21.72 -57.68
N GLY A 216 46.44 -21.55 -56.36
CA GLY A 216 45.86 -20.35 -55.73
C GLY A 216 44.33 -20.28 -55.65
N LEU A 217 43.60 -21.32 -56.07
CA LEU A 217 42.14 -21.39 -55.91
C LEU A 217 41.75 -21.84 -54.49
N LYS A 218 40.79 -21.14 -53.88
CA LYS A 218 40.22 -21.47 -52.57
C LYS A 218 39.39 -22.76 -52.65
N LYS A 219 39.84 -23.81 -51.97
CA LYS A 219 39.11 -25.08 -51.78
C LYS A 219 38.74 -25.26 -50.32
N ILE A 220 37.51 -25.68 -50.04
CA ILE A 220 37.06 -25.99 -48.67
C ILE A 220 37.67 -27.33 -48.25
N LYS A 221 38.32 -27.37 -47.08
CA LYS A 221 38.70 -28.63 -46.42
C LYS A 221 37.47 -29.23 -45.77
N THR A 222 36.81 -30.12 -46.50
CA THR A 222 35.58 -30.81 -46.07
C THR A 222 35.76 -31.48 -44.72
N ASP A 223 36.86 -32.21 -44.50
CA ASP A 223 37.05 -33.03 -43.30
C ASP A 223 37.18 -32.16 -42.03
N LYS A 224 37.99 -31.10 -42.08
CA LYS A 224 38.13 -30.14 -40.97
C LYS A 224 36.85 -29.35 -40.72
N THR A 225 36.14 -29.01 -41.79
CA THR A 225 34.87 -28.28 -41.70
C THR A 225 33.80 -29.16 -41.03
N ILE A 226 33.73 -30.44 -41.40
CA ILE A 226 32.83 -31.43 -40.78
C ILE A 226 33.18 -31.60 -39.29
N GLU A 227 34.46 -31.76 -38.94
CA GLU A 227 34.90 -31.90 -37.55
C GLU A 227 34.53 -30.66 -36.69
N ASN A 228 34.66 -29.47 -37.26
CA ASN A 228 34.25 -28.22 -36.62
C ASN A 228 32.74 -28.15 -36.38
N TYR A 229 31.92 -28.53 -37.38
CA TYR A 229 30.47 -28.62 -37.21
C TYR A 229 30.09 -29.68 -36.17
N GLU A 230 30.73 -30.85 -36.15
CA GLU A 230 30.47 -31.88 -35.13
C GLU A 230 30.75 -31.36 -33.71
N LYS A 231 31.85 -30.65 -33.49
CA LYS A 231 32.17 -30.04 -32.19
C LYS A 231 31.13 -28.99 -31.79
N ALA A 232 30.69 -28.17 -32.74
CA ALA A 232 29.63 -27.18 -32.51
C ALA A 232 28.29 -27.87 -32.13
N PHE A 233 27.89 -28.91 -32.87
CA PHE A 233 26.68 -29.69 -32.58
C PHE A 233 26.73 -30.37 -31.20
N ARG A 234 27.88 -30.93 -30.80
CA ARG A 234 28.06 -31.49 -29.44
C ARG A 234 27.87 -30.43 -28.36
N THR A 235 28.43 -29.25 -28.58
CA THR A 235 28.30 -28.11 -27.66
C THR A 235 26.85 -27.65 -27.55
N TYR A 236 26.16 -27.47 -28.69
CA TYR A 236 24.74 -27.10 -28.70
C TYR A 236 23.86 -28.16 -28.03
N LYS A 237 24.11 -29.44 -28.28
CA LYS A 237 23.41 -30.54 -27.60
C LYS A 237 23.58 -30.46 -26.07
N SER A 238 24.77 -30.13 -25.59
CA SER A 238 25.03 -29.95 -24.16
C SER A 238 24.26 -28.75 -23.58
N ILE A 239 24.21 -27.63 -24.30
CA ILE A 239 23.46 -26.44 -23.87
C ILE A 239 21.95 -26.72 -23.82
N ILE A 240 21.41 -27.35 -24.86
CA ILE A 240 19.99 -27.73 -24.91
C ILE A 240 19.64 -28.66 -23.73
N LEU A 241 20.51 -29.60 -23.40
CA LEU A 241 20.31 -30.49 -22.26
C LEU A 241 20.29 -29.72 -20.93
N LYS A 242 21.23 -28.79 -20.72
CA LYS A 242 21.24 -27.92 -19.53
C LYS A 242 19.97 -27.10 -19.42
N ASN A 243 19.56 -26.44 -20.51
CA ASN A 243 18.34 -25.62 -20.54
C ASN A 243 17.10 -26.46 -20.25
N LYS A 244 17.03 -27.70 -20.76
CA LYS A 244 15.94 -28.63 -20.46
C LYS A 244 15.88 -28.98 -18.97
N THR A 245 17.02 -29.30 -18.35
CA THR A 245 17.06 -29.59 -16.90
C THR A 245 16.67 -28.37 -16.06
N GLU A 246 17.09 -27.17 -16.46
CA GLU A 246 16.72 -25.94 -15.78
C GLU A 246 15.21 -25.66 -15.93
N PHE A 247 14.65 -25.85 -17.12
CA PHE A 247 13.22 -25.72 -17.36
C PHE A 247 12.39 -26.69 -16.52
N GLU A 248 12.80 -27.95 -16.43
CA GLU A 248 12.15 -28.96 -15.59
C GLU A 248 12.20 -28.57 -14.09
N SER A 249 13.32 -28.00 -13.63
CA SER A 249 13.45 -27.53 -12.23
C SER A 249 12.52 -26.34 -11.93
N LYS A 250 12.45 -25.37 -12.85
CA LYS A 250 11.55 -24.21 -12.73
C LYS A 250 10.08 -24.63 -12.81
N SER A 251 9.76 -25.59 -13.66
CA SER A 251 8.41 -26.14 -13.76
C SER A 251 7.97 -26.79 -12.44
N LYS A 252 8.84 -27.56 -11.78
CA LYS A 252 8.57 -28.12 -10.45
C LYS A 252 8.33 -27.03 -9.39
N GLN A 253 9.17 -25.98 -9.37
CA GLN A 253 8.98 -24.85 -8.45
C GLN A 253 7.63 -24.15 -8.67
N ILE A 254 7.21 -23.96 -9.93
CA ILE A 254 5.90 -23.38 -10.25
C ILE A 254 4.76 -24.26 -9.71
N THR A 255 4.85 -25.58 -9.88
CA THR A 255 3.82 -26.50 -9.34
C THR A 255 3.73 -26.42 -7.81
N GLU A 256 4.86 -26.32 -7.11
CA GLU A 256 4.89 -26.21 -5.65
C GLU A 256 4.38 -24.84 -5.15
N LEU A 257 4.65 -23.76 -5.88
CA LEU A 257 4.09 -22.44 -5.57
C LEU A 257 2.58 -22.43 -5.78
N ASN A 258 2.08 -23.07 -6.84
CA ASN A 258 0.65 -23.17 -7.11
C ASN A 258 -0.09 -23.93 -5.99
N THR A 259 0.47 -25.02 -5.47
CA THR A 259 -0.15 -25.75 -4.34
C THR A 259 -0.18 -24.90 -3.06
N LYS A 260 0.89 -24.13 -2.77
CA LYS A 260 0.90 -23.18 -1.65
C LYS A 260 -0.14 -22.07 -1.82
N VAL A 261 -0.30 -21.54 -3.04
CA VAL A 261 -1.33 -20.54 -3.34
C VAL A 261 -2.73 -21.10 -3.12
N ASP A 262 -2.99 -22.34 -3.53
CA ASP A 262 -4.30 -22.96 -3.32
C ASP A 262 -4.59 -23.25 -1.84
N ASP A 263 -3.58 -23.62 -1.05
CA ASP A 263 -3.73 -23.75 0.40
C ASP A 263 -4.06 -22.41 1.07
N LEU A 264 -3.31 -21.34 0.73
CA LEU A 264 -3.58 -20.00 1.23
C LEU A 264 -4.98 -19.51 0.86
N LYS A 265 -5.46 -19.79 -0.36
CA LYS A 265 -6.84 -19.47 -0.76
C LYS A 265 -7.87 -20.17 0.12
N LYS A 266 -7.66 -21.44 0.48
CA LYS A 266 -8.54 -22.18 1.40
C LYS A 266 -8.54 -21.54 2.80
N GLN A 267 -7.37 -21.16 3.31
CA GLN A 267 -7.26 -20.48 4.60
C GLN A 267 -7.99 -19.12 4.60
N VAL A 268 -7.82 -18.32 3.55
CA VAL A 268 -8.52 -17.04 3.39
C VAL A 268 -10.03 -17.24 3.32
N TYR A 269 -10.50 -18.27 2.60
CA TYR A 269 -11.92 -18.61 2.55
C TYR A 269 -12.48 -18.97 3.93
N LEU A 270 -11.75 -19.77 4.72
CA LEU A 270 -12.13 -20.11 6.08
C LEU A 270 -12.22 -18.88 6.99
N VAL A 271 -11.23 -17.99 6.95
CA VAL A 271 -11.25 -16.73 7.74
C VAL A 271 -12.40 -15.83 7.30
N LYS A 272 -12.65 -15.71 6.00
CA LYS A 272 -13.77 -14.93 5.46
C LYS A 272 -15.12 -15.45 5.97
N ASN A 273 -15.31 -16.77 6.00
CA ASN A 273 -16.53 -17.39 6.51
C ASN A 273 -16.68 -17.22 8.03
N LYS A 274 -15.58 -17.28 8.79
CA LYS A 274 -15.60 -16.96 10.22
C LYS A 274 -15.99 -15.51 10.46
N ASN A 275 -15.41 -14.58 9.71
CA ASN A 275 -15.72 -13.15 9.82
C ASN A 275 -17.17 -12.86 9.43
N SER A 276 -17.72 -13.49 8.39
CA SER A 276 -19.13 -13.31 8.04
C SER A 276 -20.05 -13.82 9.14
N ALA A 277 -19.77 -15.00 9.72
CA ALA A 277 -20.54 -15.53 10.84
C ALA A 277 -20.49 -14.63 12.09
N LEU A 278 -19.33 -14.03 12.38
CA LEU A 278 -19.18 -13.05 13.47
C LEU A 278 -19.98 -11.77 13.23
N LEU A 279 -20.13 -11.33 11.97
CA LEU A 279 -20.89 -10.12 11.64
C LEU A 279 -22.39 -10.36 11.55
N THR A 280 -22.84 -11.56 11.17
CA THR A 280 -24.25 -11.85 10.92
C THR A 280 -24.96 -12.52 12.09
N ASN A 281 -24.25 -13.26 12.94
CA ASN A 281 -24.85 -13.99 14.05
C ASN A 281 -24.41 -13.43 15.42
N PRO A 282 -25.28 -12.66 16.11
CA PRO A 282 -24.98 -12.08 17.41
C PRO A 282 -24.61 -13.11 18.49
N THR A 283 -25.16 -14.33 18.44
CA THR A 283 -24.85 -15.38 19.43
C THR A 283 -23.43 -15.93 19.26
N VAL A 284 -23.01 -16.12 18.01
CA VAL A 284 -21.63 -16.55 17.68
C VAL A 284 -20.65 -15.46 18.07
N PHE A 285 -20.94 -14.19 17.76
CA PHE A 285 -20.13 -13.05 18.18
C PHE A 285 -19.99 -12.98 19.71
N ALA A 286 -21.08 -13.09 20.46
CA ALA A 286 -21.04 -13.03 21.92
C ALA A 286 -20.20 -14.17 22.52
N SER A 287 -20.33 -15.39 21.99
CA SER A 287 -19.55 -16.53 22.46
C SER A 287 -18.05 -16.41 22.18
N GLU A 288 -17.66 -15.96 20.97
CA GLU A 288 -16.26 -15.74 20.61
C GLU A 288 -15.65 -14.52 21.35
N LYS A 289 -16.43 -13.45 21.52
CA LYS A 289 -16.04 -12.31 22.36
C LYS A 289 -15.74 -12.77 23.78
N LYS A 290 -16.61 -13.59 24.37
CA LYS A 290 -16.38 -14.14 25.73
C LYS A 290 -15.09 -14.95 25.80
N LYS A 291 -14.87 -15.89 24.88
CA LYS A 291 -13.62 -16.69 24.83
C LYS A 291 -12.37 -15.81 24.73
N TYR A 292 -12.43 -14.76 23.91
CA TYR A 292 -11.33 -13.82 23.77
C TYR A 292 -11.05 -13.07 25.07
N LEU A 293 -12.09 -12.53 25.71
CA LEU A 293 -11.95 -11.82 26.99
C LEU A 293 -11.44 -12.75 28.10
N ASP A 294 -11.95 -13.98 28.19
CA ASP A 294 -11.48 -14.98 29.15
C ASP A 294 -9.99 -15.30 28.95
N SER A 295 -9.52 -15.40 27.70
CA SER A 295 -8.09 -15.57 27.38
C SER A 295 -7.25 -14.39 27.86
N VAL A 296 -7.72 -13.15 27.66
CA VAL A 296 -7.03 -11.94 28.13
C VAL A 296 -7.00 -11.88 29.66
N VAL A 297 -8.10 -12.24 30.34
CA VAL A 297 -8.13 -12.34 31.82
C VAL A 297 -7.07 -13.31 32.31
N ASN A 298 -6.93 -14.50 31.70
CA ASN A 298 -5.89 -15.47 32.08
C ASN A 298 -4.47 -14.90 31.92
N ILE A 299 -4.22 -14.10 30.88
CA ILE A 299 -2.93 -13.42 30.68
C ILE A 299 -2.69 -12.38 31.79
N VAL A 300 -3.72 -11.59 32.13
CA VAL A 300 -3.66 -10.60 33.21
C VAL A 300 -3.37 -11.26 34.56
N GLU A 301 -4.08 -12.33 34.91
CA GLU A 301 -3.84 -13.07 36.15
C GLU A 301 -2.41 -13.63 36.23
N ARG A 302 -1.89 -14.16 35.11
CA ARG A 302 -0.51 -14.65 35.03
C ARG A 302 0.50 -13.53 35.25
N GLU A 303 0.29 -12.37 34.63
CA GLU A 303 1.19 -11.23 34.76
C GLU A 303 1.15 -10.61 36.16
N ILE A 304 -0.03 -10.57 36.80
CA ILE A 304 -0.17 -10.17 38.21
C ILE A 304 0.64 -11.08 39.12
N LYS A 305 0.54 -12.40 38.94
CA LYS A 305 1.34 -13.37 39.70
C LYS A 305 2.84 -13.12 39.51
N PHE A 306 3.26 -12.84 38.28
CA PHE A 306 4.66 -12.52 37.98
C PHE A 306 5.12 -11.19 38.60
N SER A 307 4.31 -10.13 38.55
CA SER A 307 4.59 -8.84 39.18
C SER A 307 4.76 -8.97 40.69
N ARG A 308 3.85 -9.71 41.34
CA ARG A 308 3.92 -10.00 42.78
C ARG A 308 5.16 -10.80 43.16
N PHE A 309 5.53 -11.80 42.37
CA PHE A 309 6.77 -12.55 42.57
C PHE A 309 8.02 -11.67 42.45
N ARG A 310 8.04 -10.74 41.48
CA ARG A 310 9.18 -9.84 41.25
C ARG A 310 9.32 -8.75 42.30
N SER A 311 8.20 -8.33 42.92
CA SER A 311 8.17 -7.29 43.95
C SER A 311 7.34 -7.71 45.18
N PRO A 312 7.90 -8.57 46.07
CA PRO A 312 7.17 -9.11 47.22
C PRO A 312 6.88 -8.07 48.30
N HIS A 313 7.80 -7.12 48.52
CA HIS A 313 7.73 -6.12 49.59
C HIS A 313 7.02 -4.81 49.19
N LEU A 314 6.41 -4.77 48.01
CA LEU A 314 5.70 -3.58 47.55
C LEU A 314 4.42 -3.40 48.36
N ASP A 315 4.24 -2.20 48.93
CA ASP A 315 3.03 -1.82 49.64
C ASP A 315 1.85 -1.67 48.66
N ARG A 316 0.87 -2.56 48.82
CA ARG A 316 -0.34 -2.66 48.02
C ARG A 316 -1.61 -2.30 48.81
N THR A 317 -1.46 -1.58 49.91
CA THR A 317 -2.60 -1.11 50.71
C THR A 317 -3.23 0.17 50.16
N ASP A 318 -2.42 1.02 49.52
CA ASP A 318 -2.86 2.24 48.86
C ASP A 318 -3.54 1.96 47.50
N LYS A 319 -4.78 2.41 47.37
CA LYS A 319 -5.60 2.26 46.16
C LYS A 319 -4.99 2.95 44.93
N GLN A 320 -4.35 4.12 45.07
CA GLN A 320 -3.73 4.82 43.93
C GLN A 320 -2.50 4.08 43.41
N LYS A 321 -1.67 3.54 44.31
CA LYS A 321 -0.50 2.74 43.93
C LYS A 321 -0.92 1.45 43.22
N LEU A 322 -1.99 0.82 43.68
CA LEU A 322 -2.49 -0.42 43.12
C LEU A 322 -3.09 -0.24 41.71
N ILE A 323 -3.79 0.88 41.48
CA ILE A 323 -4.25 1.28 40.13
C ILE A 323 -3.04 1.51 39.21
N SER A 324 -2.00 2.22 39.67
CA SER A 324 -0.79 2.47 38.88
C SER A 324 -0.02 1.17 38.53
N GLU A 325 0.04 0.20 39.44
CA GLU A 325 0.63 -1.12 39.16
C GLU A 325 -0.21 -1.87 38.09
N MET A 326 -1.54 -1.82 38.19
CA MET A 326 -2.43 -2.42 37.19
C MET A 326 -2.29 -1.79 35.81
N GLU A 327 -2.17 -0.46 35.73
CA GLU A 327 -1.94 0.26 34.46
C GLU A 327 -0.65 -0.18 33.79
N LYS A 328 0.44 -0.36 34.55
CA LYS A 328 1.71 -0.86 34.03
C LYS A 328 1.59 -2.29 33.51
N ILE A 329 0.87 -3.16 34.24
CA ILE A 329 0.59 -4.53 33.82
C ILE A 329 -0.21 -4.54 32.51
N ALA A 330 -1.27 -3.73 32.41
CA ALA A 330 -2.07 -3.61 31.19
C ALA A 330 -1.26 -3.09 30.00
N GLN A 331 -0.42 -2.07 30.20
CA GLN A 331 0.50 -1.55 29.18
C GLN A 331 1.46 -2.63 28.67
N LYS A 332 2.05 -3.39 29.58
CA LYS A 332 2.96 -4.49 29.23
C LYS A 332 2.24 -5.56 28.41
N ILE A 333 1.07 -6.02 28.86
CA ILE A 333 0.29 -7.05 28.16
C ILE A 333 -0.12 -6.55 26.77
N SER A 334 -0.54 -5.29 26.66
CA SER A 334 -0.94 -4.67 25.39
C SER A 334 0.21 -4.67 24.37
N GLN A 335 1.43 -4.31 24.81
CA GLN A 335 2.62 -4.28 23.96
C GLN A 335 3.10 -5.67 23.56
N GLU A 336 3.19 -6.60 24.52
CA GLU A 336 3.78 -7.93 24.29
C GLU A 336 2.84 -8.89 23.55
N ASN A 337 1.53 -8.78 23.77
CA ASN A 337 0.53 -9.72 23.25
C ASN A 337 -0.38 -9.10 22.17
N THR A 338 -0.09 -7.86 21.73
CA THR A 338 -0.90 -7.11 20.76
C THR A 338 -2.39 -7.04 21.13
N VAL A 339 -2.68 -6.95 22.43
CA VAL A 339 -4.04 -6.85 22.96
C VAL A 339 -4.45 -5.37 22.97
N PRO A 340 -5.57 -4.98 22.33
CA PRO A 340 -6.01 -3.59 22.32
C PRO A 340 -6.51 -3.14 23.70
N PHE A 341 -6.27 -1.88 24.06
CA PHE A 341 -6.73 -1.31 25.34
C PHE A 341 -8.25 -1.40 25.56
N SER A 342 -9.02 -1.42 24.48
CA SER A 342 -10.47 -1.61 24.54
C SER A 342 -10.88 -2.96 25.14
N ALA A 343 -10.06 -4.01 25.02
CA ALA A 343 -10.34 -5.31 25.63
C ALA A 343 -10.26 -5.25 27.16
N PHE A 344 -9.27 -4.54 27.70
CA PHE A 344 -9.15 -4.30 29.14
C PHE A 344 -10.32 -3.46 29.67
N ASN A 345 -10.72 -2.43 28.92
CA ASN A 345 -11.91 -1.63 29.29
C ASN A 345 -13.18 -2.49 29.35
N GLU A 346 -13.35 -3.45 28.43
CA GLU A 346 -14.48 -4.39 28.47
C GLU A 346 -14.40 -5.36 29.65
N ILE A 347 -13.20 -5.84 30.01
CA ILE A 347 -12.99 -6.69 31.18
C ILE A 347 -13.33 -5.93 32.47
N PHE A 348 -12.81 -4.71 32.62
CA PHE A 348 -12.97 -3.93 33.85
C PHE A 348 -14.38 -3.35 34.04
N LYS A 349 -15.26 -3.43 33.03
CA LYS A 349 -16.70 -3.14 33.19
C LYS A 349 -17.42 -4.20 34.04
N ASP A 350 -16.95 -5.44 34.03
CA ASP A 350 -17.52 -6.49 34.87
C ASP A 350 -16.99 -6.33 36.30
N THR A 351 -17.87 -5.92 37.21
CA THR A 351 -17.54 -5.66 38.62
C THR A 351 -17.00 -6.91 39.32
N LYS A 352 -17.47 -8.10 38.94
CA LYS A 352 -17.00 -9.36 39.54
C LYS A 352 -15.57 -9.66 39.12
N VAL A 353 -15.27 -9.53 37.83
CA VAL A 353 -13.92 -9.79 37.29
C VAL A 353 -12.94 -8.72 37.78
N THR A 354 -13.34 -7.45 37.80
CA THR A 354 -12.52 -6.37 38.38
C THR A 354 -12.17 -6.65 39.83
N ASN A 355 -13.15 -7.02 40.67
CA ASN A 355 -12.89 -7.33 42.08
C ASN A 355 -11.94 -8.53 42.24
N GLN A 356 -12.10 -9.57 41.40
CA GLN A 356 -11.20 -10.73 41.41
C GLN A 356 -9.76 -10.34 41.04
N ILE A 357 -9.57 -9.59 39.95
CA ILE A 357 -8.24 -9.17 39.48
C ILE A 357 -7.56 -8.26 40.51
N PHE A 358 -8.29 -7.29 41.08
CA PHE A 358 -7.75 -6.37 42.07
C PHE A 358 -7.47 -7.06 43.41
N SER A 359 -8.31 -8.01 43.83
CA SER A 359 -8.06 -8.86 45.00
C SER A 359 -6.81 -9.72 44.82
N LEU A 360 -6.66 -10.35 43.65
CA LEU A 360 -5.46 -11.13 43.30
C LEU A 360 -4.20 -10.26 43.31
N LEU A 361 -4.29 -9.01 42.83
CA LEU A 361 -3.18 -8.08 42.87
C LEU A 361 -2.88 -7.61 44.30
N GLN A 362 -3.89 -7.39 45.14
CA GLN A 362 -3.74 -6.87 46.50
C GLN A 362 -3.25 -7.93 47.49
N PHE A 363 -4.01 -9.01 47.63
CA PHE A 363 -3.81 -10.04 48.64
C PHE A 363 -3.04 -11.26 48.11
N GLY A 364 -3.06 -11.48 46.79
CA GLY A 364 -2.57 -12.72 46.20
C GLY A 364 -3.61 -13.83 46.28
N ASN A 365 -3.21 -15.08 46.05
CA ASN A 365 -4.11 -16.20 46.26
C ASN A 365 -4.26 -16.45 47.77
N ASP A 366 -5.31 -15.93 48.40
CA ASP A 366 -5.81 -16.46 49.67
C ASP A 366 -6.51 -17.80 49.41
N ASN A 367 -5.71 -18.82 49.11
CA ASN A 367 -6.06 -20.22 49.27
C ASN A 367 -4.75 -21.00 49.45
N THR A 368 -4.51 -21.35 50.72
CA THR A 368 -3.59 -22.37 51.18
C THR A 368 -3.78 -23.67 50.39
N ASN A 369 -2.80 -24.03 49.57
CA ASN A 369 -2.21 -25.37 49.43
C ASN A 369 -1.25 -25.36 48.24
N TYR A 370 0.02 -25.05 48.53
CA TYR A 370 1.13 -25.54 47.71
C TYR A 370 1.20 -27.05 47.93
N GLU A 371 0.35 -27.82 47.25
CA GLU A 371 0.75 -29.17 46.90
C GLU A 371 1.88 -29.06 45.91
N ALA A 372 3.05 -29.50 46.35
CA ALA A 372 4.23 -29.63 45.55
C ALA A 372 3.96 -30.64 44.42
N GLU A 373 3.48 -30.16 43.26
CA GLU A 373 3.61 -30.91 42.02
C GLU A 373 5.09 -30.92 41.65
N GLY A 374 5.76 -32.01 42.04
CA GLY A 374 7.14 -32.29 41.72
C GLY A 374 7.39 -32.20 40.23
N ILE A 375 8.38 -31.39 39.87
CA ILE A 375 9.01 -31.39 38.54
C ILE A 375 9.47 -32.82 38.26
N PRO A 376 8.93 -33.52 37.23
CA PRO A 376 9.53 -34.77 36.79
C PRO A 376 10.84 -34.42 36.10
N ILE A 377 11.95 -34.63 36.81
CA ILE A 377 13.28 -34.66 36.22
C ILE A 377 13.25 -35.75 35.15
N GLN A 378 13.21 -35.35 33.87
CA GLN A 378 13.41 -36.27 32.77
C GLN A 378 14.82 -36.86 32.87
N ASN A 379 14.90 -38.07 33.40
CA ASN A 379 16.09 -38.90 33.39
C ASN A 379 16.57 -39.07 31.95
N LYS A 380 17.78 -38.58 31.67
CA LYS A 380 18.57 -38.88 30.48
C LYS A 380 18.54 -40.38 30.20
N ARG A 381 17.84 -40.81 29.15
CA ARG A 381 17.98 -42.16 28.61
C ARG A 381 19.40 -42.32 28.06
N LYS A 382 20.18 -43.15 28.76
CA LYS A 382 21.47 -43.67 28.32
C LYS A 382 21.33 -44.32 26.93
N ARG A 383 22.22 -43.93 26.02
CA ARG A 383 22.61 -44.70 24.83
C ARG A 383 22.88 -46.15 25.26
N LYS A 384 22.11 -47.11 24.71
CA LYS A 384 22.54 -48.50 24.64
C LYS A 384 23.21 -48.71 23.29
N ARG A 385 24.51 -48.95 23.32
CA ARG A 385 25.24 -49.68 22.26
C ARG A 385 24.71 -51.11 22.25
N LEU A 386 24.37 -51.60 21.07
CA LEU A 386 24.73 -52.92 20.55
C LEU A 386 24.58 -52.87 19.03
#